data_AF-A0A0G1TBC9-F1
#
_entry.id   AF-A0A0G1TBC9-F1
#
_cell.length_a   1.000
_cell.length_b   1.000
_cell.length_c   1.000
_cell.angle_alpha   90.00
_cell.angle_beta   90.00
_cell.angle_gamma   90.00
#
_symmetry.space_group_name_H-M   'P 1'
#
loop_
_entity.id
_entity.type
_entity.pdbx_description
1 polymer ?
#
loop_
_entity_poly.entity_id
_entity_poly.type
_entity_poly.pdbx_seq_one_letter_code
_entity_poly.pdbx_strand_id
1 'polypeptide(L)'
;MADLNKDKKFLRDLKENTKTVADHFRVASSLKPRIAEMPSDSKRRIAILSNFTTRGLPECLLVKSFLRTMYIDVYEGAYGQWRQEVMGSDLYDFKPDVIFILLDSFGIEHDLFHSHHAEGKSKISNALGEHFTELKNVIRMLKEKTDAKIVVGNVPIYWKSILGVADAKSDFSLKRAVMKANVEFEEHYVNDQRVFVFDFDGWFGHIGKDKFWYDKFFFLADMKIAPEALPMLADELTSYLIPFFMRSKKCLVLDLDNTLWGGIIGEDGIEKIALAPYGKGQPFYLFQKLILGLYQKGVILAINSKNNEEDVTNVLKNHPHMLLKEHHFASIKSNWHDKVSNLREIAKELNIGIDSLVFIDDDEANRALVEELLPEVTVVDLPKDPSMYFRAILGLREFENTGFTEEDLKRGESYNADRQRRELQSNANMDLESFLKTIELRVSVEELSERTLARAAQLTQKTNQFNLTTRRYREEDIPGMLKRGARMWVAGVADKFGDYGITGFAIVAPREKGWEIDTFLLSCRVLGKKVEEHFLKKILSELKEKSGEGTVTGFFIKSEKNTVAKDFYEKMGFKKRSSHEGTEEWVLNL
;
A
#
# COMPACT_ATOMS: atom_id res chain seq x y z
N MET A 1 -1.06 28.97 -11.07
CA MET A 1 0.28 28.43 -10.76
C MET A 1 0.44 27.15 -11.55
N ALA A 2 1.39 27.08 -12.49
CA ALA A 2 1.69 25.84 -13.17
C ALA A 2 2.13 24.81 -12.12
N ASP A 3 1.48 23.65 -12.11
CA ASP A 3 1.81 22.53 -11.25
C ASP A 3 3.31 22.24 -11.37
N LEU A 4 4.08 22.52 -10.31
CA LEU A 4 5.55 22.47 -10.32
C LEU A 4 6.07 21.09 -10.79
N ASN A 5 5.25 20.05 -10.64
CA ASN A 5 5.59 18.68 -11.04
C ASN A 5 5.40 18.42 -12.54
N LYS A 6 4.81 19.36 -13.30
CA LYS A 6 4.65 19.23 -14.76
C LYS A 6 5.89 19.60 -15.54
N ASP A 7 6.85 20.29 -14.92
CA ASP A 7 8.15 20.54 -15.52
C ASP A 7 9.08 19.32 -15.29
N LYS A 8 8.93 18.32 -16.17
CA LYS A 8 9.71 17.07 -16.12
C LYS A 8 11.22 17.31 -16.25
N LYS A 9 11.63 18.35 -17.00
CA LYS A 9 13.03 18.71 -17.12
C LYS A 9 13.56 19.18 -15.77
N PHE A 10 12.80 20.05 -15.09
CA PHE A 10 13.13 20.46 -13.73
C PHE A 10 13.19 19.28 -12.74
N LEU A 11 12.22 18.36 -12.75
CA LEU A 11 12.24 17.19 -11.87
C LEU A 11 13.39 16.22 -12.17
N ARG A 12 13.70 16.01 -13.46
CA ARG A 12 14.83 15.17 -13.88
C ARG A 12 16.16 15.82 -13.50
N ASP A 13 16.33 17.10 -13.79
CA ASP A 13 17.51 17.87 -13.40
C ASP A 13 17.67 17.87 -11.87
N LEU A 14 16.58 17.94 -11.10
CA LEU A 14 16.61 17.79 -9.64
C LEU A 14 17.06 16.39 -9.22
N LYS A 15 16.51 15.32 -9.80
CA LYS A 15 16.92 13.94 -9.48
C LYS A 15 18.40 13.70 -9.78
N GLU A 16 18.89 14.19 -10.91
CA GLU A 16 20.27 13.99 -11.34
C GLU A 16 21.27 14.81 -10.51
N ASN A 17 20.88 16.01 -10.05
CA ASN A 17 21.77 16.98 -9.38
C ASN A 17 21.59 17.09 -7.86
N THR A 18 20.69 16.34 -7.23
CA THR A 18 20.43 16.42 -5.78
C THR A 18 20.97 15.19 -5.07
N LYS A 19 22.29 15.18 -4.79
CA LYS A 19 22.99 14.04 -4.19
C LYS A 19 23.46 14.31 -2.77
N THR A 20 23.87 15.54 -2.48
CA THR A 20 24.42 15.92 -1.17
C THR A 20 23.40 16.67 -0.33
N VAL A 21 23.61 16.75 0.98
CA VAL A 21 22.77 17.57 1.87
C VAL A 21 22.75 19.03 1.45
N ALA A 22 23.87 19.57 0.97
CA ALA A 22 23.95 20.95 0.47
C ALA A 22 23.03 21.17 -0.74
N ASP A 23 22.96 20.19 -1.65
CA ASP A 23 22.02 20.24 -2.78
C ASP A 23 20.57 20.27 -2.29
N HIS A 24 20.23 19.41 -1.31
CA HIS A 24 18.89 19.37 -0.73
C HIS A 24 18.53 20.68 -0.02
N PHE A 25 19.46 21.32 0.69
CA PHE A 25 19.24 22.66 1.28
C PHE A 25 18.92 23.71 0.21
N ARG A 26 19.70 23.75 -0.88
CA ARG A 26 19.49 24.69 -1.98
C ARG A 26 18.12 24.50 -2.62
N VAL A 27 17.77 23.25 -2.92
CA VAL A 27 16.47 22.90 -3.52
C VAL A 27 15.32 23.22 -2.56
N ALA A 28 15.41 22.78 -1.29
CA ALA A 28 14.39 23.03 -0.28
C ALA A 28 14.15 24.53 -0.07
N SER A 29 15.19 25.37 -0.11
CA SER A 29 15.05 26.83 0.00
C SER A 29 14.22 27.42 -1.14
N SER A 30 14.27 26.84 -2.34
CA SER A 30 13.43 27.25 -3.47
C SER A 30 11.99 26.70 -3.41
N LEU A 31 11.79 25.57 -2.73
CA LEU A 31 10.49 24.88 -2.61
C LEU A 31 9.66 25.40 -1.44
N LYS A 32 10.27 25.69 -0.28
CA LYS A 32 9.57 26.10 0.97
C LYS A 32 8.56 27.25 0.75
N PRO A 33 8.91 28.37 0.10
CA PRO A 33 7.94 29.46 -0.13
C PRO A 33 6.76 29.02 -0.99
N ARG A 34 7.00 28.18 -2.00
CA ARG A 34 5.98 27.70 -2.93
C ARG A 34 5.02 26.72 -2.25
N ILE A 35 5.55 25.82 -1.41
CA ILE A 35 4.75 24.90 -0.60
C ILE A 35 3.92 25.68 0.43
N ALA A 36 4.47 26.74 1.04
CA ALA A 36 3.75 27.56 2.00
C ALA A 36 2.45 28.16 1.41
N GLU A 37 2.49 28.60 0.15
CA GLU A 37 1.33 29.17 -0.59
C GLU A 37 0.25 28.13 -0.98
N MET A 38 0.54 26.83 -0.89
CA MET A 38 -0.43 25.79 -1.24
C MET A 38 -1.55 25.64 -0.19
N PRO A 39 -2.79 25.27 -0.60
CA PRO A 39 -3.89 25.03 0.32
C PRO A 39 -3.51 24.01 1.42
N SER A 40 -3.98 24.21 2.66
CA SER A 40 -3.63 23.34 3.79
C SER A 40 -3.91 21.86 3.51
N ASP A 41 -5.04 21.54 2.86
CA ASP A 41 -5.45 20.15 2.60
C ASP A 41 -4.56 19.41 1.60
N SER A 42 -3.75 20.15 0.83
CA SER A 42 -2.79 19.62 -0.14
C SER A 42 -1.42 19.30 0.45
N LYS A 43 -1.20 19.64 1.74
CA LYS A 43 0.04 19.41 2.46
C LYS A 43 -0.09 18.27 3.46
N ARG A 44 1.01 17.60 3.75
CA ARG A 44 1.15 16.67 4.88
C ARG A 44 2.12 17.23 5.90
N ARG A 45 1.77 17.13 7.17
CA ARG A 45 2.51 17.70 8.30
C ARG A 45 3.29 16.61 8.98
N ILE A 46 4.61 16.70 8.91
CA ILE A 46 5.51 15.65 9.37
C ILE A 46 6.31 16.19 10.55
N ALA A 47 6.29 15.53 11.69
CA ALA A 47 7.12 15.87 12.84
C ALA A 47 8.30 14.90 12.96
N ILE A 48 9.46 15.41 13.36
CA ILE A 48 10.67 14.63 13.66
C ILE A 48 11.09 14.95 15.09
N LEU A 49 11.09 13.94 15.95
CA LEU A 49 11.55 14.00 17.32
C LEU A 49 12.81 13.13 17.46
N SER A 50 13.85 13.67 18.09
CA SER A 50 15.12 12.95 18.23
C SER A 50 15.90 13.37 19.47
N ASN A 51 16.87 12.55 19.88
CA ASN A 51 17.82 12.89 20.95
C ASN A 51 19.22 13.25 20.45
N PHE A 52 19.40 13.38 19.14
CA PHE A 52 20.64 13.78 18.48
C PHE A 52 20.34 14.83 17.40
N THR A 53 21.38 15.46 16.85
CA THR A 53 21.21 16.49 15.81
C THR A 53 20.68 15.90 14.51
N THR A 54 19.49 16.32 14.07
CA THR A 54 18.86 15.92 12.79
C THR A 54 18.90 17.02 11.72
N ARG A 55 19.68 18.09 11.93
CA ARG A 55 19.82 19.22 11.02
C ARG A 55 20.11 18.78 9.57
N GLY A 56 19.27 19.23 8.64
CA GLY A 56 19.34 18.88 7.21
C GLY A 56 18.45 17.70 6.82
N LEU A 57 18.00 16.88 7.77
CA LEU A 57 17.01 15.84 7.53
C LEU A 57 15.66 16.43 7.06
N PRO A 58 15.12 17.52 7.66
CA PRO A 58 13.88 18.13 7.18
C PRO A 58 13.94 18.55 5.70
N GLU A 59 15.04 19.17 5.27
CA GLU A 59 15.26 19.55 3.87
C GLU A 59 15.39 18.34 2.96
N CYS A 60 16.10 17.31 3.39
CA CYS A 60 16.20 16.07 2.63
C CYS A 60 14.83 15.43 2.44
N LEU A 61 14.04 15.32 3.51
CA LEU A 61 12.71 14.73 3.51
C LEU A 61 11.74 15.52 2.63
N LEU A 62 11.80 16.85 2.68
CA LEU A 62 10.99 17.73 1.82
C LEU A 62 11.28 17.49 0.34
N VAL A 63 12.55 17.46 -0.05
CA VAL A 63 12.93 17.24 -1.45
C VAL A 63 12.57 15.83 -1.92
N LYS A 64 12.85 14.79 -1.12
CA LYS A 64 12.49 13.40 -1.46
C LYS A 64 10.98 13.20 -1.61
N SER A 65 10.19 13.83 -0.75
CA SER A 65 8.73 13.83 -0.85
C SER A 65 8.24 14.57 -2.09
N PHE A 66 8.80 15.74 -2.37
CA PHE A 66 8.46 16.55 -3.55
C PHE A 66 8.72 15.81 -4.87
N LEU A 67 9.85 15.08 -4.97
CA LEU A 67 10.17 14.24 -6.13
C LEU A 67 9.15 13.11 -6.38
N ARG A 68 8.33 12.80 -5.38
CA ARG A 68 7.20 11.86 -5.44
C ARG A 68 5.85 12.57 -5.50
N THR A 69 5.83 13.87 -5.81
CA THR A 69 4.62 14.71 -5.90
C THR A 69 3.87 14.90 -4.57
N MET A 70 4.55 14.69 -3.44
CA MET A 70 4.00 14.88 -2.11
C MET A 70 4.55 16.17 -1.48
N TYR A 71 3.65 17.06 -1.11
CA TYR A 71 3.99 18.33 -0.50
C TYR A 71 3.93 18.20 1.02
N ILE A 72 5.04 18.49 1.69
CA ILE A 72 5.11 18.35 3.14
C ILE A 72 5.54 19.65 3.81
N ASP A 73 5.07 19.83 5.02
CA ASP A 73 5.61 20.77 6.00
C ASP A 73 6.26 19.96 7.12
N VAL A 74 7.42 20.40 7.61
CA VAL A 74 8.23 19.62 8.55
C VAL A 74 8.45 20.39 9.84
N TYR A 75 8.02 19.79 10.95
CA TYR A 75 8.33 20.20 12.31
C TYR A 75 9.54 19.42 12.82
N GLU A 76 10.61 20.12 13.14
CA GLU A 76 11.79 19.54 13.80
C GLU A 76 11.73 19.90 15.28
N GLY A 77 11.57 18.90 16.14
CA GLY A 77 11.55 19.11 17.58
C GLY A 77 12.90 19.59 18.10
N ALA A 78 12.88 20.32 19.21
CA ALA A 78 14.11 20.84 19.82
C ALA A 78 15.08 19.70 20.19
N TYR A 79 16.37 19.97 20.01
CA TYR A 79 17.45 19.02 20.25
C TYR A 79 17.38 18.41 21.66
N GLY A 80 17.34 17.07 21.74
CA GLY A 80 17.28 16.35 23.02
C GLY A 80 15.94 16.42 23.75
N GLN A 81 14.96 17.16 23.23
CA GLN A 81 13.73 17.53 23.94
C GLN A 81 12.52 16.69 23.54
N TRP A 82 12.69 15.52 22.94
CA TRP A 82 11.58 14.69 22.44
C TRP A 82 10.49 14.37 23.49
N ARG A 83 10.83 14.34 24.79
CA ARG A 83 9.85 14.21 25.88
C ARG A 83 9.06 15.50 26.11
N GLN A 84 9.77 16.61 26.19
CA GLN A 84 9.20 17.94 26.39
C GLN A 84 8.28 18.32 25.24
N GLU A 85 8.66 17.97 24.01
CA GLU A 85 7.83 18.15 22.80
C GLU A 85 6.46 17.46 22.91
N VAL A 86 6.41 16.24 23.46
CA VAL A 86 5.15 15.49 23.69
C VAL A 86 4.35 16.06 24.87
N MET A 87 5.00 16.76 25.79
CA MET A 87 4.32 17.43 26.90
C MET A 87 3.80 18.82 26.51
N GLY A 88 4.51 19.51 25.63
CA GLY A 88 4.21 20.88 25.15
C GLY A 88 3.05 20.95 24.17
N SER A 89 2.66 22.17 23.79
CA SER A 89 1.56 22.43 22.84
C SER A 89 2.03 22.51 21.38
N ASP A 90 3.25 22.97 21.12
CA ASP A 90 3.74 23.31 19.78
C ASP A 90 3.62 22.16 18.78
N LEU A 91 3.98 20.94 19.20
CA LEU A 91 3.80 19.72 18.40
C LEU A 91 2.33 19.48 18.02
N TYR A 92 1.39 19.75 18.93
CA TYR A 92 -0.04 19.52 18.69
C TYR A 92 -0.69 20.66 17.92
N ASP A 93 -0.23 21.89 18.12
CA ASP A 93 -0.65 23.06 17.35
C ASP A 93 -0.24 22.93 15.88
N PHE A 94 0.91 22.29 15.63
CA PHE A 94 1.34 21.89 14.28
C PHE A 94 0.38 20.87 13.63
N LYS A 95 -0.34 20.05 14.42
CA LYS A 95 -1.28 19.00 13.96
C LYS A 95 -0.62 18.00 12.99
N PRO A 96 0.41 17.25 13.42
CA PRO A 96 1.12 16.33 12.55
C PRO A 96 0.20 15.22 12.04
N ASP A 97 0.39 14.84 10.77
CA ASP A 97 -0.17 13.62 10.19
C ASP A 97 0.72 12.41 10.50
N VAL A 98 2.04 12.62 10.58
CA VAL A 98 3.04 11.59 10.96
C VAL A 98 4.06 12.17 11.93
N ILE A 99 4.47 11.37 12.91
CA ILE A 99 5.53 11.69 13.86
C ILE A 99 6.60 10.60 13.75
N PHE A 100 7.82 10.99 13.33
CA PHE A 100 9.01 10.16 13.40
C PHE A 100 9.72 10.35 14.73
N ILE A 101 10.04 9.26 15.43
CA ILE A 101 10.83 9.27 16.67
C ILE A 101 12.13 8.50 16.40
N LEU A 102 13.26 9.20 16.36
CA LEU A 102 14.58 8.64 16.06
C LEU A 102 15.50 8.82 17.25
N LEU A 103 15.80 7.73 17.95
CA LEU A 103 16.60 7.75 19.17
C LEU A 103 17.86 6.89 19.03
N ASP A 104 18.98 7.39 19.53
CA ASP A 104 20.19 6.62 19.81
C ASP A 104 20.42 6.60 21.32
N SER A 105 20.14 5.47 21.98
CA SER A 105 20.06 5.42 23.45
C SER A 105 21.12 4.56 24.12
N PHE A 106 21.87 3.76 23.35
CA PHE A 106 22.90 2.85 23.87
C PHE A 106 24.19 2.92 23.01
N GLY A 107 24.45 4.10 22.43
CA GLY A 107 25.67 4.43 21.71
C GLY A 107 26.91 4.49 22.61
N ILE A 108 28.04 4.91 22.03
CA ILE A 108 29.36 4.96 22.70
C ILE A 108 29.38 5.81 23.97
N GLU A 109 28.47 6.76 24.12
CA GLU A 109 28.34 7.65 25.27
C GLU A 109 27.64 7.03 26.48
N HIS A 110 26.93 5.92 26.30
CA HIS A 110 26.20 5.29 27.38
C HIS A 110 27.14 4.43 28.22
N ASP A 111 27.11 4.54 29.55
CA ASP A 111 28.02 3.80 30.46
C ASP A 111 28.03 2.29 30.16
N LEU A 112 26.85 1.68 30.00
CA LEU A 112 26.72 0.27 29.61
C LEU A 112 27.49 -0.11 28.34
N PHE A 113 27.77 0.78 27.39
CA PHE A 113 28.63 0.45 26.26
C PHE A 113 30.03 0.02 26.73
N HIS A 114 30.55 0.69 27.76
CA HIS A 114 31.88 0.45 28.32
C HIS A 114 31.89 -0.61 29.44
N SER A 115 30.87 -0.62 30.30
CA SER A 115 30.91 -1.31 31.60
C SER A 115 29.95 -2.51 31.71
N HIS A 116 29.18 -2.87 30.68
CA HIS A 116 28.17 -3.95 30.76
C HIS A 116 28.72 -5.29 31.30
N HIS A 117 29.99 -5.58 31.08
CA HIS A 117 30.65 -6.79 31.58
C HIS A 117 30.95 -6.78 33.08
N ALA A 118 31.12 -5.59 33.66
CA ALA A 118 31.29 -5.40 35.10
C ALA A 118 29.94 -5.26 35.81
N GLU A 119 28.96 -4.62 35.17
CA GLU A 119 27.63 -4.37 35.74
C GLU A 119 26.70 -5.58 35.69
N GLY A 120 26.96 -6.51 34.77
CA GLY A 120 26.24 -7.76 34.64
C GLY A 120 24.85 -7.63 33.99
N LYS A 121 24.23 -8.78 33.73
CA LYS A 121 22.98 -8.91 32.96
C LYS A 121 21.80 -8.11 33.54
N SER A 122 21.67 -8.05 34.86
CA SER A 122 20.52 -7.39 35.51
C SER A 122 20.49 -5.89 35.23
N LYS A 123 21.65 -5.23 35.23
CA LYS A 123 21.72 -3.78 35.02
C LYS A 123 21.39 -3.40 33.58
N ILE A 124 21.83 -4.21 32.62
CA ILE A 124 21.46 -4.09 31.20
C ILE A 124 19.95 -4.25 31.02
N SER A 125 19.36 -5.29 31.62
CA SER A 125 17.92 -5.55 31.53
C SER A 125 17.09 -4.41 32.12
N ASN A 126 17.53 -3.84 33.24
CA ASN A 126 16.84 -2.71 33.87
C ASN A 126 16.90 -1.46 33.00
N ALA A 127 18.08 -1.10 32.48
CA ALA A 127 18.23 0.08 31.62
C ALA A 127 17.41 -0.02 30.33
N LEU A 128 17.42 -1.19 29.68
CA LEU A 128 16.58 -1.44 28.50
C LEU A 128 15.08 -1.40 28.85
N GLY A 129 14.70 -2.02 29.97
CA GLY A 129 13.32 -2.00 30.46
C GLY A 129 12.82 -0.57 30.71
N GLU A 130 13.62 0.24 31.38
CA GLU A 130 13.34 1.66 31.62
C GLU A 130 13.18 2.44 30.31
N HIS A 131 14.13 2.29 29.38
CA HIS A 131 14.09 2.95 28.08
C HIS A 131 12.82 2.61 27.28
N PHE A 132 12.51 1.31 27.12
CA PHE A 132 11.33 0.90 26.36
C PHE A 132 10.01 1.20 27.08
N THR A 133 10.00 1.25 28.41
CA THR A 133 8.84 1.69 29.19
C THR A 133 8.56 3.17 28.95
N GLU A 134 9.61 3.98 28.96
CA GLU A 134 9.51 5.41 28.66
C GLU A 134 9.02 5.65 27.22
N LEU A 135 9.58 4.93 26.25
CA LEU A 135 9.17 5.04 24.85
C LEU A 135 7.69 4.65 24.66
N LYS A 136 7.24 3.56 25.30
CA LYS A 136 5.83 3.15 25.30
C LYS A 136 4.92 4.21 25.94
N ASN A 137 5.35 4.85 27.02
CA ASN A 137 4.61 5.93 27.66
C ASN A 137 4.46 7.16 26.74
N VAL A 138 5.53 7.54 26.04
CA VAL A 138 5.50 8.64 25.06
C VAL A 138 4.58 8.32 23.90
N ILE A 139 4.66 7.11 23.34
CA ILE A 139 3.76 6.66 22.27
C ILE A 139 2.30 6.68 22.74
N ARG A 140 2.02 6.23 23.97
CA ARG A 140 0.67 6.31 24.55
C ARG A 140 0.16 7.76 24.62
N MET A 141 0.96 8.69 25.13
CA MET A 141 0.57 10.11 25.21
C MET A 141 0.32 10.73 23.83
N LEU A 142 1.14 10.38 22.83
CA LEU A 142 0.92 10.81 21.44
C LEU A 142 -0.41 10.25 20.90
N LYS A 143 -0.72 8.98 21.15
CA LYS A 143 -1.99 8.37 20.74
C LYS A 143 -3.21 9.04 21.37
N GLU A 144 -3.09 9.53 22.60
CA GLU A 144 -4.16 10.21 23.34
C GLU A 144 -4.41 11.65 22.86
N LYS A 145 -3.38 12.34 22.35
CA LYS A 145 -3.44 13.78 22.03
C LYS A 145 -3.52 14.11 20.53
N THR A 146 -3.20 13.18 19.65
CA THR A 146 -3.27 13.35 18.19
C THR A 146 -3.74 12.07 17.51
N ASP A 147 -4.23 12.17 16.28
CA ASP A 147 -4.55 11.03 15.40
C ASP A 147 -3.38 10.62 14.49
N ALA A 148 -2.24 11.30 14.59
CA ALA A 148 -1.04 11.06 13.78
C ALA A 148 -0.64 9.57 13.77
N LYS A 149 -0.06 9.14 12.65
CA LYS A 149 0.74 7.90 12.59
C LYS A 149 2.06 8.15 13.30
N ILE A 150 2.55 7.15 14.04
CA ILE A 150 3.78 7.24 14.81
C ILE A 150 4.74 6.21 14.23
N VAL A 151 5.89 6.66 13.72
CA VAL A 151 6.96 5.80 13.22
C VAL A 151 8.14 5.95 14.17
N VAL A 152 8.51 4.87 14.86
CA VAL A 152 9.53 4.89 15.90
C VAL A 152 10.69 3.98 15.51
N GLY A 153 11.90 4.54 15.47
CA GLY A 153 13.12 3.74 15.24
C GLY A 153 13.35 2.77 16.38
N ASN A 154 13.64 1.51 16.06
CA ASN A 154 14.23 0.58 17.02
C ASN A 154 15.63 1.08 17.45
N VAL A 155 16.17 0.51 18.52
CA VAL A 155 17.45 0.97 19.08
C VAL A 155 18.60 0.45 18.21
N PRO A 156 19.42 1.34 17.62
CA PRO A 156 20.57 0.91 16.85
C PRO A 156 21.67 0.34 17.75
N ILE A 157 22.33 -0.70 17.25
CA ILE A 157 23.43 -1.41 17.88
C ILE A 157 24.72 -0.90 17.26
N TYR A 158 25.63 -0.43 18.11
CA TYR A 158 26.95 -0.01 17.69
C TYR A 158 27.68 -1.12 16.91
N TRP A 159 28.47 -0.75 15.91
CA TRP A 159 29.03 -1.70 14.93
C TRP A 159 29.98 -2.73 15.56
N LYS A 160 30.54 -2.44 16.73
CA LYS A 160 31.49 -3.30 17.45
C LYS A 160 31.21 -3.35 18.95
N SER A 161 31.26 -4.55 19.53
CA SER A 161 31.27 -4.76 20.98
C SER A 161 32.69 -4.63 21.54
N ILE A 162 32.81 -4.02 22.73
CA ILE A 162 34.07 -3.96 23.47
C ILE A 162 34.58 -5.35 23.88
N LEU A 163 33.69 -6.35 24.00
CA LEU A 163 34.03 -7.74 24.30
C LEU A 163 34.54 -8.53 23.08
N GLY A 164 34.49 -7.94 21.89
CA GLY A 164 34.92 -8.59 20.65
C GLY A 164 34.27 -9.97 20.45
N VAL A 165 35.08 -10.99 20.19
CA VAL A 165 34.61 -12.37 19.94
C VAL A 165 33.93 -12.99 21.17
N ALA A 166 34.30 -12.57 22.39
CA ALA A 166 33.73 -13.12 23.61
C ALA A 166 32.27 -12.70 23.84
N ASP A 167 31.82 -11.61 23.19
CA ASP A 167 30.45 -11.10 23.30
C ASP A 167 29.40 -12.18 23.01
N ALA A 168 29.62 -12.99 21.97
CA ALA A 168 28.71 -14.07 21.59
C ALA A 168 28.62 -15.21 22.62
N LYS A 169 29.55 -15.30 23.57
CA LYS A 169 29.55 -16.30 24.66
C LYS A 169 29.16 -15.71 26.01
N SER A 170 28.84 -14.42 26.06
CA SER A 170 28.50 -13.71 27.28
C SER A 170 26.98 -13.58 27.49
N ASP A 171 26.53 -13.76 28.72
CA ASP A 171 25.16 -13.50 29.18
C ASP A 171 24.90 -12.03 29.52
N PHE A 172 25.95 -11.19 29.51
CA PHE A 172 25.94 -9.73 29.66
C PHE A 172 26.26 -8.99 28.35
N SER A 173 26.10 -9.63 27.19
CA SER A 173 26.23 -8.95 25.89
C SER A 173 25.14 -7.87 25.73
N LEU A 174 25.56 -6.60 25.69
CA LEU A 174 24.67 -5.47 25.43
C LEU A 174 24.02 -5.60 24.05
N LYS A 175 24.81 -5.97 23.02
CA LYS A 175 24.32 -6.23 21.66
C LYS A 175 23.17 -7.22 21.66
N ARG A 176 23.33 -8.39 22.30
CA ARG A 176 22.28 -9.41 22.36
C ARG A 176 21.06 -8.93 23.12
N ALA A 177 21.26 -8.18 24.20
CA ALA A 177 20.16 -7.64 25.00
C ALA A 177 19.33 -6.63 24.19
N VAL A 178 19.98 -5.71 23.47
CA VAL A 178 19.32 -4.75 22.57
C VAL A 178 18.58 -5.48 21.44
N MET A 179 19.19 -6.48 20.79
CA MET A 179 18.51 -7.28 19.76
C MET A 179 17.20 -7.89 20.26
N LYS A 180 17.22 -8.48 21.47
CA LYS A 180 16.01 -9.07 22.07
C LYS A 180 14.96 -8.00 22.40
N ALA A 181 15.39 -6.89 22.99
CA ALA A 181 14.48 -5.82 23.36
C ALA A 181 13.83 -5.14 22.13
N ASN A 182 14.56 -5.00 21.01
CA ASN A 182 14.00 -4.54 19.74
C ASN A 182 12.90 -5.48 19.24
N VAL A 183 13.14 -6.80 19.23
CA VAL A 183 12.12 -7.79 18.83
C VAL A 183 10.89 -7.73 19.73
N GLU A 184 11.07 -7.69 21.05
CA GLU A 184 9.96 -7.57 22.00
C GLU A 184 9.17 -6.26 21.82
N PHE A 185 9.83 -5.18 21.42
CA PHE A 185 9.20 -3.90 21.13
C PHE A 185 8.41 -3.93 19.81
N GLU A 186 8.95 -4.57 18.77
CA GLU A 186 8.25 -4.80 17.49
C GLU A 186 6.99 -5.66 17.69
N GLU A 187 7.10 -6.76 18.43
CA GLU A 187 5.97 -7.65 18.75
C GLU A 187 4.85 -6.91 19.51
N HIS A 188 5.20 -5.95 20.37
CA HIS A 188 4.22 -5.16 21.11
C HIS A 188 3.30 -4.32 20.21
N TYR A 189 3.80 -3.84 19.07
CA TYR A 189 3.08 -2.96 18.15
C TYR A 189 2.65 -3.64 16.84
N VAL A 190 2.90 -4.94 16.65
CA VAL A 190 2.62 -5.67 15.40
C VAL A 190 1.18 -5.54 14.90
N ASN A 191 0.20 -5.43 15.81
CA ASN A 191 -1.22 -5.29 15.48
C ASN A 191 -1.75 -3.84 15.60
N ASP A 192 -0.88 -2.89 16.00
CA ASP A 192 -1.27 -1.49 16.15
C ASP A 192 -1.43 -0.81 14.79
N GLN A 193 -2.56 -0.16 14.56
CA GLN A 193 -2.86 0.49 13.28
C GLN A 193 -2.24 1.89 13.15
N ARG A 194 -1.66 2.42 14.22
CA ARG A 194 -1.12 3.79 14.30
C ARG A 194 0.38 3.81 14.58
N VAL A 195 0.95 2.76 15.16
CA VAL A 195 2.37 2.70 15.53
C VAL A 195 3.11 1.74 14.60
N PHE A 196 4.19 2.24 13.99
CA PHE A 196 5.07 1.47 13.11
C PHE A 196 6.48 1.51 13.66
N VAL A 197 7.14 0.35 13.73
CA VAL A 197 8.55 0.29 14.11
C VAL A 197 9.40 0.37 12.84
N PHE A 198 10.28 1.37 12.81
CA PHE A 198 11.31 1.50 11.79
C PHE A 198 12.54 0.72 12.21
N ASP A 199 13.00 -0.22 11.37
CA ASP A 199 14.24 -0.97 11.59
C ASP A 199 15.46 -0.06 11.36
N PHE A 200 15.67 0.84 12.30
CA PHE A 200 16.73 1.84 12.26
C PHE A 200 18.11 1.17 12.38
N ASP A 201 18.22 0.12 13.20
CA ASP A 201 19.41 -0.73 13.28
C ASP A 201 19.77 -1.38 11.95
N GLY A 202 18.77 -2.00 11.30
CA GLY A 202 18.93 -2.65 10.00
C GLY A 202 19.24 -1.65 8.87
N TRP A 203 18.63 -0.48 8.89
CA TRP A 203 18.95 0.61 7.94
C TRP A 203 20.43 1.02 8.06
N PHE A 204 20.93 1.21 9.28
CA PHE A 204 22.34 1.46 9.54
C PHE A 204 23.23 0.31 9.07
N GLY A 205 22.78 -0.94 9.25
CA GLY A 205 23.43 -2.14 8.71
C GLY A 205 23.52 -2.14 7.18
N HIS A 206 22.47 -1.68 6.49
CA HIS A 206 22.40 -1.60 5.04
C HIS A 206 23.35 -0.56 4.45
N ILE A 207 23.35 0.67 5.00
CA ILE A 207 24.22 1.74 4.49
C ILE A 207 25.69 1.54 4.90
N GLY A 208 25.93 0.82 5.99
CA GLY A 208 27.25 0.55 6.55
C GLY A 208 27.52 1.37 7.81
N LYS A 209 27.33 0.73 8.96
CA LYS A 209 27.50 1.35 10.30
C LYS A 209 28.84 2.03 10.50
N ASP A 210 29.94 1.36 10.17
CA ASP A 210 31.30 1.90 10.35
C ASP A 210 31.54 3.21 9.60
N LYS A 211 30.89 3.38 8.44
CA LYS A 211 31.07 4.56 7.59
C LYS A 211 30.15 5.71 7.98
N PHE A 212 28.90 5.41 8.32
CA PHE A 212 27.85 6.42 8.41
C PHE A 212 27.33 6.67 9.83
N TRP A 213 27.78 5.89 10.81
CA TRP A 213 27.71 6.26 12.22
C TRP A 213 28.83 7.27 12.52
N TYR A 214 28.47 8.52 12.78
CA TYR A 214 29.40 9.63 12.61
C TYR A 214 30.15 10.03 13.88
N ASP A 215 30.98 9.12 14.39
CA ASP A 215 31.74 9.30 15.63
C ASP A 215 32.56 10.61 15.64
N LYS A 216 33.09 11.04 14.49
CA LYS A 216 33.94 12.23 14.39
C LYS A 216 33.23 13.53 14.77
N PHE A 217 31.97 13.71 14.34
CA PHE A 217 31.21 14.93 14.66
C PHE A 217 30.16 14.72 15.74
N PHE A 218 29.94 13.48 16.19
CA PHE A 218 29.26 13.22 17.45
C PHE A 218 29.85 14.09 18.57
N PHE A 219 31.17 14.10 18.76
CA PHE A 219 31.80 14.91 19.82
C PHE A 219 31.78 16.43 19.59
N LEU A 220 31.50 16.89 18.37
CA LEU A 220 31.52 18.32 18.02
C LEU A 220 30.12 18.94 17.99
N ALA A 221 29.11 18.17 17.60
CA ALA A 221 27.77 18.68 17.31
C ALA A 221 26.65 17.65 17.58
N ASP A 222 26.95 16.56 18.29
CA ASP A 222 26.05 15.43 18.52
C ASP A 222 25.36 14.93 17.25
N MET A 223 26.13 14.89 16.17
CA MET A 223 25.68 14.36 14.89
C MET A 223 25.99 12.87 14.85
N LYS A 224 24.97 12.04 15.06
CA LYS A 224 25.08 10.57 15.02
C LYS A 224 25.10 10.00 13.61
N ILE A 225 24.46 10.71 12.68
CA ILE A 225 24.35 10.31 11.28
C ILE A 225 25.25 11.20 10.45
N ALA A 226 26.08 10.59 9.61
CA ALA A 226 26.92 11.33 8.69
C ALA A 226 26.04 12.13 7.71
N PRO A 227 26.37 13.39 7.38
CA PRO A 227 25.57 14.20 6.46
C PRO A 227 25.24 13.46 5.16
N GLU A 228 26.19 12.73 4.59
CA GLU A 228 26.04 11.96 3.35
C GLU A 228 24.94 10.89 3.42
N ALA A 229 24.59 10.42 4.62
CA ALA A 229 23.54 9.44 4.85
C ALA A 229 22.15 10.08 5.07
N LEU A 230 22.04 11.38 5.35
CA LEU A 230 20.74 12.04 5.57
C LEU A 230 19.79 11.95 4.35
N PRO A 231 20.24 12.10 3.09
CA PRO A 231 19.38 11.86 1.94
C PRO A 231 18.89 10.41 1.83
N MET A 232 19.68 9.44 2.29
CA MET A 232 19.31 8.02 2.30
C MET A 232 18.29 7.73 3.40
N LEU A 233 18.47 8.34 4.59
CA LEU A 233 17.49 8.26 5.67
C LEU A 233 16.17 8.90 5.24
N ALA A 234 16.21 10.08 4.65
CA ALA A 234 15.02 10.77 4.16
C ALA A 234 14.26 9.94 3.12
N ASP A 235 14.96 9.24 2.22
CA ASP A 235 14.33 8.35 1.25
C ASP A 235 13.68 7.13 1.94
N GLU A 236 14.33 6.55 2.95
CA GLU A 236 13.77 5.47 3.77
C GLU A 236 12.53 5.93 4.54
N LEU A 237 12.57 7.09 5.22
CA LEU A 237 11.41 7.63 5.94
C LEU A 237 10.26 7.96 5.00
N THR A 238 10.56 8.39 3.76
CA THR A 238 9.53 8.63 2.74
C THR A 238 8.77 7.34 2.41
N SER A 239 9.39 6.16 2.51
CA SER A 239 8.71 4.88 2.25
C SER A 239 7.48 4.64 3.15
N TYR A 240 7.48 5.18 4.37
CA TYR A 240 6.33 5.14 5.28
C TYR A 240 5.23 6.11 4.86
N LEU A 241 5.59 7.26 4.29
CA LEU A 241 4.63 8.28 3.86
C LEU A 241 3.86 7.84 2.61
N ILE A 242 4.48 7.03 1.75
CA ILE A 242 3.88 6.51 0.51
C ILE A 242 2.55 5.80 0.77
N PRO A 243 2.47 4.72 1.57
CA PRO A 243 1.22 4.01 1.80
C PRO A 243 0.25 4.78 2.72
N PHE A 244 0.71 5.79 3.49
CA PHE A 244 -0.17 6.62 4.30
C PHE A 244 -0.96 7.64 3.48
N PHE A 245 -0.34 8.23 2.45
CA PHE A 245 -0.90 9.41 1.77
C PHE A 245 -1.06 9.26 0.27
N MET A 246 -0.29 8.39 -0.36
CA MET A 246 -0.34 8.21 -1.81
C MET A 246 -1.21 7.01 -2.19
N ARG A 247 -1.67 7.00 -3.43
CA ARG A 247 -2.33 5.83 -3.99
C ARG A 247 -1.28 4.75 -4.21
N SER A 248 -1.50 3.57 -3.65
CA SER A 248 -0.65 2.42 -3.91
C SER A 248 -0.70 2.04 -5.38
N LYS A 249 0.47 1.72 -5.94
CA LYS A 249 0.52 1.05 -7.25
C LYS A 249 0.00 -0.37 -7.07
N LYS A 250 -0.58 -0.92 -8.13
CA LYS A 250 -1.31 -2.19 -8.07
C LYS A 250 -0.76 -3.24 -9.02
N CYS A 251 -0.21 -2.82 -10.15
CA CYS A 251 0.20 -3.72 -11.21
C CYS A 251 1.64 -3.46 -11.63
N LEU A 252 2.42 -4.53 -11.69
CA LEU A 252 3.73 -4.57 -12.32
C LEU A 252 3.57 -5.11 -13.74
N VAL A 253 3.90 -4.29 -14.72
CA VAL A 253 3.86 -4.63 -16.14
C VAL A 253 5.29 -4.88 -16.63
N LEU A 254 5.52 -6.06 -17.18
CA LEU A 254 6.84 -6.57 -17.52
C LEU A 254 6.99 -6.74 -19.03
N ASP A 255 8.11 -6.28 -19.56
CA ASP A 255 8.67 -6.80 -20.80
C ASP A 255 9.22 -8.24 -20.62
N LEU A 256 9.61 -8.92 -21.70
CA LEU A 256 10.05 -10.31 -21.69
C LEU A 256 11.53 -10.49 -22.07
N ASP A 257 11.90 -10.20 -23.32
CA ASP A 257 13.25 -10.40 -23.83
C ASP A 257 14.23 -9.47 -23.11
N ASN A 258 15.37 -10.00 -22.67
CA ASN A 258 16.34 -9.30 -21.80
C ASN A 258 15.78 -8.72 -20.49
N THR A 259 14.54 -9.04 -20.14
CA THR A 259 13.86 -8.62 -18.91
C THR A 259 13.56 -9.81 -17.99
N LEU A 260 12.77 -10.79 -18.45
CA LEU A 260 12.47 -12.02 -17.70
C LEU A 260 13.41 -13.19 -18.02
N TRP A 261 14.12 -13.12 -19.14
CA TRP A 261 15.21 -14.01 -19.53
C TRP A 261 16.22 -13.20 -20.36
N GLY A 262 17.44 -13.71 -20.53
CA GLY A 262 18.40 -13.09 -21.45
C GLY A 262 18.27 -13.64 -22.87
N GLY A 263 18.43 -12.79 -23.88
CA GLY A 263 18.28 -13.16 -25.29
C GLY A 263 16.88 -12.85 -25.84
N ILE A 264 16.71 -13.09 -27.13
CA ILE A 264 15.50 -12.76 -27.90
C ILE A 264 14.82 -14.06 -28.33
N ILE A 265 13.64 -14.35 -27.80
CA ILE A 265 12.99 -15.66 -28.03
C ILE A 265 12.75 -15.97 -29.51
N GLY A 266 12.41 -14.95 -30.31
CA GLY A 266 12.18 -15.11 -31.75
C GLY A 266 13.45 -15.43 -32.57
N GLU A 267 14.64 -15.16 -32.04
CA GLU A 267 15.92 -15.41 -32.70
C GLU A 267 16.64 -16.65 -32.12
N ASP A 268 16.68 -16.74 -30.79
CA ASP A 268 17.42 -17.75 -30.06
C ASP A 268 16.65 -19.08 -29.92
N GLY A 269 15.33 -18.98 -29.79
CA GLY A 269 14.46 -20.10 -29.42
C GLY A 269 14.56 -20.49 -27.94
N ILE A 270 13.58 -21.28 -27.49
CA ILE A 270 13.38 -21.64 -26.07
C ILE A 270 14.60 -22.31 -25.42
N GLU A 271 15.42 -23.04 -26.18
CA GLU A 271 16.58 -23.78 -25.66
C GLU A 271 17.81 -22.89 -25.38
N LYS A 272 17.84 -21.68 -25.95
CA LYS A 272 19.02 -20.80 -25.90
C LYS A 272 18.83 -19.53 -25.11
N ILE A 273 17.59 -19.15 -24.79
CA ILE A 273 17.34 -18.03 -23.87
C ILE A 273 17.99 -18.32 -22.50
N ALA A 274 18.63 -17.31 -21.94
CA ALA A 274 19.35 -17.41 -20.68
C ALA A 274 18.38 -17.33 -19.51
N LEU A 275 17.88 -18.49 -19.07
CA LEU A 275 17.05 -18.63 -17.88
C LEU A 275 17.37 -19.93 -17.15
N ALA A 276 18.09 -19.84 -16.04
CA ALA A 276 18.50 -21.02 -15.27
C ALA A 276 18.88 -20.62 -13.83
N PRO A 277 18.85 -21.53 -12.85
CA PRO A 277 19.31 -21.23 -11.49
C PRO A 277 20.84 -21.03 -11.36
N TYR A 278 21.58 -21.11 -12.46
CA TYR A 278 23.04 -21.03 -12.55
C TYR A 278 23.48 -20.32 -13.83
N GLY A 279 24.78 -19.97 -13.90
CA GLY A 279 25.38 -19.36 -15.09
C GLY A 279 24.76 -18.02 -15.48
N LYS A 280 24.76 -17.71 -16.78
CA LYS A 280 24.26 -16.42 -17.32
C LYS A 280 22.75 -16.20 -17.11
N GLY A 281 21.97 -17.27 -16.92
CA GLY A 281 20.53 -17.18 -16.65
C GLY A 281 20.17 -16.93 -15.19
N GLN A 282 21.12 -17.04 -14.26
CA GLN A 282 20.87 -16.90 -12.82
C GLN A 282 20.29 -15.54 -12.41
N PRO A 283 20.76 -14.40 -12.94
CA PRO A 283 20.17 -13.11 -12.60
C PRO A 283 18.66 -13.03 -12.92
N PHE A 284 18.26 -13.48 -14.10
CA PHE A 284 16.85 -13.52 -14.54
C PHE A 284 16.01 -14.48 -13.69
N TYR A 285 16.55 -15.64 -13.34
CA TYR A 285 15.89 -16.59 -12.47
C TYR A 285 15.64 -16.02 -11.06
N LEU A 286 16.62 -15.33 -10.47
CA LEU A 286 16.48 -14.66 -9.18
C LEU A 286 15.52 -13.46 -9.26
N PHE A 287 15.55 -12.72 -10.37
CA PHE A 287 14.60 -11.64 -10.64
C PHE A 287 13.16 -12.16 -10.69
N GLN A 288 12.90 -13.28 -11.37
CA GLN A 288 11.59 -13.92 -11.38
C GLN A 288 11.15 -14.38 -9.98
N LYS A 289 12.07 -14.85 -9.12
CA LYS A 289 11.73 -15.19 -7.71
C LYS A 289 11.19 -13.99 -6.95
N LEU A 290 11.80 -12.82 -7.11
CA LEU A 290 11.33 -11.59 -6.46
C LEU A 290 9.97 -11.15 -6.99
N ILE A 291 9.78 -11.19 -8.32
CA ILE A 291 8.49 -10.87 -8.94
C ILE A 291 7.39 -11.84 -8.47
N LEU A 292 7.70 -13.13 -8.34
CA LEU A 292 6.76 -14.11 -7.80
C LEU A 292 6.40 -13.79 -6.34
N GLY A 293 7.36 -13.32 -5.54
CA GLY A 293 7.09 -12.80 -4.19
C GLY A 293 6.16 -11.59 -4.20
N LEU A 294 6.31 -10.66 -5.15
CA LEU A 294 5.37 -9.55 -5.33
C LEU A 294 3.96 -10.04 -5.69
N TYR A 295 3.84 -11.02 -6.58
CA TYR A 295 2.55 -11.65 -6.90
C TYR A 295 1.90 -12.27 -5.67
N GLN A 296 2.66 -13.01 -4.86
CA GLN A 296 2.18 -13.61 -3.60
C GLN A 296 1.79 -12.56 -2.55
N LYS A 297 2.41 -11.37 -2.60
CA LYS A 297 2.04 -10.18 -1.80
C LYS A 297 0.75 -9.50 -2.31
N GLY A 298 0.21 -9.93 -3.46
CA GLY A 298 -1.00 -9.39 -4.07
C GLY A 298 -0.78 -8.35 -5.16
N VAL A 299 0.47 -8.16 -5.64
CA VAL A 299 0.74 -7.30 -6.80
C VAL A 299 0.24 -8.00 -8.06
N ILE A 300 -0.53 -7.28 -8.87
CA ILE A 300 -1.03 -7.78 -10.15
C ILE A 300 0.15 -7.82 -11.12
N LEU A 301 0.33 -8.93 -11.85
CA LEU A 301 1.33 -8.98 -12.91
C LEU A 301 0.65 -8.90 -14.28
N ALA A 302 1.27 -8.19 -15.21
CA ALA A 302 0.89 -8.18 -16.61
C ALA A 302 2.13 -8.21 -17.52
N ILE A 303 1.96 -8.69 -18.75
CA ILE A 303 3.00 -8.68 -19.78
C ILE A 303 2.68 -7.59 -20.81
N ASN A 304 3.69 -6.83 -21.21
CA ASN A 304 3.64 -5.94 -22.36
C ASN A 304 4.93 -6.08 -23.16
N SER A 305 4.92 -6.95 -24.17
CA SER A 305 6.10 -7.32 -24.94
C SER A 305 5.84 -7.37 -26.44
N LYS A 306 6.90 -7.14 -27.22
CA LYS A 306 6.91 -7.24 -28.67
C LYS A 306 7.38 -8.63 -29.11
N ASN A 307 6.53 -9.63 -28.92
CA ASN A 307 6.78 -11.01 -29.33
C ASN A 307 5.55 -11.64 -29.98
N ASN A 308 5.74 -12.77 -30.66
CA ASN A 308 4.63 -13.62 -31.07
C ASN A 308 4.02 -14.30 -29.83
N GLU A 309 2.70 -14.29 -29.73
CA GLU A 309 1.97 -14.85 -28.59
C GLU A 309 2.23 -16.36 -28.38
N GLU A 310 2.40 -17.10 -29.48
CA GLU A 310 2.68 -18.54 -29.44
C GLU A 310 4.04 -18.84 -28.79
N ASP A 311 5.08 -18.05 -29.11
CA ASP A 311 6.43 -18.21 -28.56
C ASP A 311 6.44 -17.94 -27.05
N VAL A 312 5.79 -16.84 -26.63
CA VAL A 312 5.66 -16.48 -25.21
C VAL A 312 4.89 -17.57 -24.46
N THR A 313 3.77 -18.03 -25.03
CA THR A 313 2.97 -19.11 -24.43
C THR A 313 3.78 -20.39 -24.27
N ASN A 314 4.60 -20.74 -25.27
CA ASN A 314 5.49 -21.90 -25.21
C ASN A 314 6.54 -21.77 -24.10
N VAL A 315 7.19 -20.61 -23.95
CA VAL A 315 8.17 -20.37 -22.87
C VAL A 315 7.51 -20.46 -21.50
N LEU A 316 6.37 -19.77 -21.30
CA LEU A 316 5.65 -19.76 -20.02
C LEU A 316 5.24 -21.17 -19.57
N LYS A 317 4.86 -22.03 -20.52
CA LYS A 317 4.41 -23.41 -20.24
C LYS A 317 5.59 -24.37 -20.09
N ASN A 318 6.49 -24.39 -21.07
CA ASN A 318 7.39 -25.52 -21.30
C ASN A 318 8.84 -25.26 -20.87
N HIS A 319 9.26 -24.00 -20.66
CA HIS A 319 10.63 -23.74 -20.25
C HIS A 319 10.87 -24.24 -18.80
N PRO A 320 11.86 -25.13 -18.56
CA PRO A 320 12.01 -25.86 -17.30
C PRO A 320 12.33 -24.97 -16.09
N HIS A 321 12.94 -23.81 -16.33
CA HIS A 321 13.32 -22.86 -15.29
C HIS A 321 12.44 -21.59 -15.25
N MET A 322 11.36 -21.53 -16.03
CA MET A 322 10.40 -20.42 -15.94
C MET A 322 9.56 -20.55 -14.68
N LEU A 323 9.77 -19.64 -13.72
CA LEU A 323 9.04 -19.62 -12.45
C LEU A 323 7.67 -18.96 -12.62
N LEU A 324 7.63 -17.84 -13.34
CA LEU A 324 6.38 -17.15 -13.65
C LEU A 324 5.65 -17.90 -14.76
N LYS A 325 4.55 -18.54 -14.40
CA LYS A 325 3.62 -19.22 -15.31
C LYS A 325 2.50 -18.29 -15.77
N GLU A 326 1.82 -18.69 -16.85
CA GLU A 326 0.73 -17.93 -17.47
C GLU A 326 -0.33 -17.45 -16.46
N HIS A 327 -0.71 -18.30 -15.50
CA HIS A 327 -1.72 -17.97 -14.49
C HIS A 327 -1.31 -16.90 -13.48
N HIS A 328 -0.03 -16.50 -13.43
CA HIS A 328 0.40 -15.37 -12.60
C HIS A 328 0.08 -14.02 -13.26
N PHE A 329 -0.21 -14.00 -14.57
CA PHE A 329 -0.43 -12.78 -15.33
C PHE A 329 -1.92 -12.55 -15.60
N ALA A 330 -2.42 -11.43 -15.08
CA ALA A 330 -3.80 -11.00 -15.20
C ALA A 330 -4.16 -10.45 -16.58
N SER A 331 -3.15 -10.03 -17.34
CA SER A 331 -3.24 -9.59 -18.73
C SER A 331 -1.91 -9.89 -19.43
N ILE A 332 -1.97 -10.38 -20.65
CA ILE A 332 -0.79 -10.65 -21.49
C ILE A 332 -0.98 -9.92 -22.81
N LYS A 333 -0.15 -8.91 -23.06
CA LYS A 333 -0.02 -8.23 -24.34
C LYS A 333 1.31 -8.62 -24.97
N SER A 334 1.29 -9.69 -25.77
CA SER A 334 2.41 -10.13 -26.59
C SER A 334 2.04 -9.94 -28.06
N ASN A 335 2.37 -8.77 -28.61
CA ASN A 335 2.01 -8.40 -29.98
C ASN A 335 2.92 -7.27 -30.50
N TRP A 336 2.75 -6.89 -31.75
CA TRP A 336 3.57 -5.86 -32.39
C TRP A 336 3.01 -4.43 -32.27
N HIS A 337 1.98 -4.20 -31.42
CA HIS A 337 1.50 -2.86 -31.12
C HIS A 337 2.50 -2.10 -30.25
N ASP A 338 2.35 -0.77 -30.18
CA ASP A 338 3.22 0.05 -29.34
C ASP A 338 2.94 -0.19 -27.84
N LYS A 339 4.01 -0.12 -27.03
CA LYS A 339 3.95 -0.40 -25.57
C LYS A 339 2.97 0.53 -24.85
N VAL A 340 2.83 1.78 -25.32
CA VAL A 340 1.97 2.80 -24.69
C VAL A 340 0.49 2.47 -24.87
N SER A 341 0.08 2.07 -26.08
CA SER A 341 -1.28 1.59 -26.36
C SER A 341 -1.61 0.34 -25.55
N ASN A 342 -0.70 -0.64 -25.50
CA ASN A 342 -0.86 -1.85 -24.70
C ASN A 342 -1.01 -1.55 -23.20
N LEU A 343 -0.27 -0.59 -22.63
CA LEU A 343 -0.43 -0.18 -21.22
C LEU A 343 -1.82 0.39 -20.92
N ARG A 344 -2.36 1.22 -21.82
CA ARG A 344 -3.74 1.74 -21.69
C ARG A 344 -4.77 0.61 -21.74
N GLU A 345 -4.57 -0.36 -22.62
CA GLU A 345 -5.43 -1.53 -22.74
C GLU A 345 -5.35 -2.40 -21.48
N ILE A 346 -4.15 -2.67 -20.96
CA ILE A 346 -3.93 -3.40 -19.70
C ILE A 346 -4.66 -2.71 -18.54
N ALA A 347 -4.52 -1.39 -18.38
CA ALA A 347 -5.20 -0.65 -17.32
C ALA A 347 -6.74 -0.80 -17.42
N LYS A 348 -7.28 -0.67 -18.65
CA LYS A 348 -8.71 -0.84 -18.94
C LYS A 348 -9.18 -2.26 -18.65
N GLU A 349 -8.45 -3.26 -19.11
CA GLU A 349 -8.73 -4.67 -18.90
C GLU A 349 -8.79 -5.04 -17.42
N LEU A 350 -7.82 -4.56 -16.65
CA LEU A 350 -7.72 -4.81 -15.21
C LEU A 350 -8.66 -3.92 -14.38
N ASN A 351 -9.35 -2.98 -15.02
CA ASN A 351 -10.21 -1.97 -14.40
C ASN A 351 -9.49 -1.21 -13.27
N ILE A 352 -8.26 -0.78 -13.53
CA ILE A 352 -7.45 0.06 -12.64
C ILE A 352 -7.04 1.35 -13.34
N GLY A 353 -6.69 2.36 -12.55
CA GLY A 353 -6.14 3.58 -13.11
C GLY A 353 -4.76 3.32 -13.72
N ILE A 354 -4.44 4.00 -14.81
CA ILE A 354 -3.12 3.95 -15.45
C ILE A 354 -2.02 4.48 -14.52
N ASP A 355 -2.37 5.38 -13.60
CA ASP A 355 -1.56 5.84 -12.47
C ASP A 355 -1.23 4.73 -11.46
N SER A 356 -1.83 3.54 -11.57
CA SER A 356 -1.56 2.38 -10.71
C SER A 356 -0.56 1.39 -11.31
N LEU A 357 -0.05 1.65 -12.53
CA LEU A 357 0.91 0.79 -13.22
C LEU A 357 2.35 1.16 -12.86
N VAL A 358 3.19 0.13 -12.73
CA VAL A 358 4.66 0.20 -12.74
C VAL A 358 5.15 -0.59 -13.94
N PHE A 359 6.01 -0.01 -14.78
CA PHE A 359 6.50 -0.61 -16.01
C PHE A 359 8.00 -0.90 -15.92
N ILE A 360 8.39 -2.11 -16.33
CA ILE A 360 9.78 -2.55 -16.43
C ILE A 360 10.04 -3.05 -17.85
N ASP A 361 11.09 -2.51 -18.46
CA ASP A 361 11.57 -2.83 -19.80
C ASP A 361 13.08 -2.56 -19.81
N ASP A 362 13.88 -3.44 -20.41
CA ASP A 362 15.33 -3.27 -20.49
C ASP A 362 15.72 -2.16 -21.48
N ASP A 363 14.89 -1.92 -22.50
CA ASP A 363 15.11 -0.94 -23.56
C ASP A 363 14.83 0.49 -23.08
N GLU A 364 15.89 1.31 -23.04
CA GLU A 364 15.85 2.72 -22.66
C GLU A 364 14.88 3.56 -23.52
N ALA A 365 14.72 3.23 -24.81
CA ALA A 365 13.82 3.94 -25.72
C ALA A 365 12.35 3.65 -25.41
N ASN A 366 12.00 2.39 -25.09
CA ASN A 366 10.65 2.04 -24.63
C ASN A 366 10.33 2.75 -23.31
N ARG A 367 11.29 2.77 -22.36
CA ARG A 367 11.14 3.49 -21.09
C ARG A 367 10.89 4.98 -21.30
N ALA A 368 11.72 5.65 -22.09
CA ALA A 368 11.59 7.08 -22.36
C ALA A 368 10.25 7.42 -23.05
N LEU A 369 9.80 6.60 -23.99
CA LEU A 369 8.53 6.79 -24.68
C LEU A 369 7.33 6.70 -23.72
N VAL A 370 7.34 5.72 -22.82
CA VAL A 370 6.30 5.57 -21.78
C VAL A 370 6.34 6.75 -20.82
N GLU A 371 7.52 7.17 -20.35
CA GLU A 371 7.65 8.35 -19.48
C GLU A 371 7.13 9.61 -20.15
N GLU A 372 7.35 9.79 -21.46
CA GLU A 372 6.88 10.95 -22.21
C GLU A 372 5.36 10.95 -22.36
N LEU A 373 4.80 9.86 -22.89
CA LEU A 373 3.40 9.78 -23.32
C LEU A 373 2.41 9.35 -22.21
N LEU A 374 2.91 8.71 -21.14
CA LEU A 374 2.14 8.21 -20.00
C LEU A 374 2.81 8.60 -18.67
N PRO A 375 2.91 9.91 -18.33
CA PRO A 375 3.60 10.40 -17.14
C PRO A 375 3.12 9.80 -15.81
N GLU A 376 1.88 9.34 -15.75
CA GLU A 376 1.30 8.73 -14.57
C GLU A 376 1.81 7.30 -14.27
N VAL A 377 2.36 6.61 -15.28
CA VAL A 377 2.96 5.28 -15.13
C VAL A 377 4.33 5.44 -14.47
N THR A 378 4.60 4.65 -13.42
CA THR A 378 5.94 4.63 -12.85
C THR A 378 6.82 3.75 -13.72
N VAL A 379 7.85 4.33 -14.34
CA VAL A 379 8.85 3.57 -15.11
C VAL A 379 10.06 3.32 -14.23
N VAL A 380 10.47 2.06 -14.12
CA VAL A 380 11.65 1.67 -13.33
C VAL A 380 12.89 1.86 -14.18
N ASP A 381 13.86 2.59 -13.67
CA ASP A 381 15.18 2.68 -14.29
C ASP A 381 15.97 1.38 -14.04
N LEU A 382 15.82 0.44 -14.96
CA LEU A 382 16.45 -0.86 -14.87
C LEU A 382 17.94 -0.75 -15.24
N PRO A 383 18.87 -1.24 -14.37
CA PRO A 383 20.30 -1.20 -14.67
C PRO A 383 20.64 -1.94 -15.96
N LYS A 384 21.74 -1.59 -16.64
CA LYS A 384 22.18 -2.33 -17.85
C LYS A 384 22.64 -3.76 -17.56
N ASP A 385 23.11 -4.02 -16.35
CA ASP A 385 23.56 -5.34 -15.92
C ASP A 385 22.39 -6.10 -15.25
N PRO A 386 21.92 -7.22 -15.82
CA PRO A 386 20.88 -8.08 -15.23
C PRO A 386 21.20 -8.52 -13.81
N SER A 387 22.49 -8.63 -13.46
CA SER A 387 22.92 -8.97 -12.10
C SER A 387 22.43 -7.96 -11.05
N MET A 388 22.04 -6.76 -11.46
CA MET A 388 21.57 -5.69 -10.58
C MET A 388 20.05 -5.50 -10.59
N TYR A 389 19.30 -6.24 -11.42
CA TYR A 389 17.83 -6.13 -11.49
C TYR A 389 17.17 -6.39 -10.14
N PHE A 390 17.71 -7.33 -9.36
CA PHE A 390 17.17 -7.65 -8.03
C PHE A 390 17.19 -6.44 -7.09
N ARG A 391 18.21 -5.58 -7.18
CA ARG A 391 18.31 -4.36 -6.36
C ARG A 391 17.27 -3.32 -6.79
N ALA A 392 16.99 -3.21 -8.10
CA ALA A 392 15.96 -2.31 -8.59
C ALA A 392 14.57 -2.68 -8.03
N ILE A 393 14.26 -3.98 -7.94
CA ILE A 393 12.99 -4.46 -7.34
C ILE A 393 12.96 -4.27 -5.83
N LEU A 394 14.03 -4.63 -5.11
CA LEU A 394 14.08 -4.45 -3.66
C LEU A 394 14.04 -2.98 -3.25
N GLY A 395 14.51 -2.07 -4.10
CA GLY A 395 14.42 -0.62 -3.89
C GLY A 395 13.08 -0.01 -4.31
N LEU A 396 12.18 -0.77 -4.91
CA LEU A 396 10.90 -0.28 -5.41
C LEU A 396 9.93 -0.04 -4.23
N ARG A 397 9.52 1.22 -4.02
CA ARG A 397 8.67 1.63 -2.89
C ARG A 397 7.19 1.78 -3.27
N GLU A 398 6.89 1.56 -4.54
CA GLU A 398 5.59 1.75 -5.18
C GLU A 398 4.55 0.72 -4.69
N PHE A 399 5.02 -0.41 -4.16
CA PHE A 399 4.20 -1.51 -3.62
C PHE A 399 4.33 -1.65 -2.09
N GLU A 400 4.74 -0.59 -1.39
CA GLU A 400 4.72 -0.56 0.07
C GLU A 400 3.28 -0.62 0.61
N ASN A 401 3.10 -1.28 1.75
CA ASN A 401 1.81 -1.44 2.41
C ASN A 401 2.01 -1.43 3.93
N THR A 402 1.03 -0.91 4.68
CA THR A 402 1.08 -0.79 6.15
C THR A 402 0.70 -2.08 6.87
N GLY A 403 0.30 -3.12 6.14
CA GLY A 403 -0.06 -4.44 6.68
C GLY A 403 -0.59 -5.36 5.58
N PHE A 404 -0.74 -6.64 5.88
CA PHE A 404 -1.30 -7.62 4.94
C PHE A 404 -2.67 -8.09 5.40
N THR A 405 -3.65 -8.06 4.50
CA THR A 405 -4.90 -8.77 4.70
C THR A 405 -4.87 -10.10 3.96
N GLU A 406 -5.64 -11.09 4.40
CA GLU A 406 -5.79 -12.36 3.65
C GLU A 406 -6.29 -12.14 2.22
N GLU A 407 -7.06 -11.06 1.98
CA GLU A 407 -7.54 -10.69 0.65
C GLU A 407 -6.41 -10.13 -0.23
N ASP A 408 -5.42 -9.43 0.35
CA ASP A 408 -4.24 -8.99 -0.41
C ASP A 408 -3.47 -10.21 -0.93
N LEU A 409 -3.26 -11.22 -0.09
CA LEU A 409 -2.53 -12.44 -0.47
C LEU A 409 -3.25 -13.26 -1.56
N LYS A 410 -4.58 -13.21 -1.59
CA LYS A 410 -5.41 -13.91 -2.60
C LYS A 410 -5.67 -13.08 -3.87
N ARG A 411 -5.18 -11.84 -3.93
CA ARG A 411 -5.49 -10.92 -5.03
C ARG A 411 -4.97 -11.43 -6.38
N GLY A 412 -3.77 -12.02 -6.42
CA GLY A 412 -3.21 -12.58 -7.65
C GLY A 412 -4.11 -13.65 -8.28
N GLU A 413 -4.59 -14.60 -7.48
CA GLU A 413 -5.48 -15.68 -7.91
C GLU A 413 -6.82 -15.15 -8.43
N SER A 414 -7.36 -14.12 -7.76
CA SER A 414 -8.61 -13.46 -8.15
C SER A 414 -8.53 -12.86 -9.56
N TYR A 415 -7.40 -12.25 -9.92
CA TYR A 415 -7.20 -11.66 -11.24
C TYR A 415 -7.00 -12.71 -12.35
N ASN A 416 -6.37 -13.83 -12.04
CA ASN A 416 -6.31 -14.97 -12.95
C ASN A 416 -7.72 -15.52 -13.24
N ALA A 417 -8.54 -15.69 -12.20
CA ALA A 417 -9.93 -16.08 -12.36
C ALA A 417 -10.71 -15.07 -13.21
N ASP A 418 -10.52 -13.77 -13.01
CA ASP A 418 -11.12 -12.70 -13.83
C ASP A 418 -10.67 -12.73 -15.29
N ARG A 419 -9.41 -13.10 -15.57
CA ARG A 419 -8.94 -13.31 -16.94
C ARG A 419 -9.65 -14.50 -17.60
N GLN A 420 -9.71 -15.64 -16.93
CA GLN A 420 -10.39 -16.84 -17.46
C GLN A 420 -11.87 -16.59 -17.72
N ARG A 421 -12.55 -15.84 -16.84
CA ARG A 421 -13.95 -15.41 -17.06
C ARG A 421 -14.11 -14.57 -18.32
N ARG A 422 -13.20 -13.62 -18.55
CA ARG A 422 -13.22 -12.75 -19.74
C ARG A 422 -12.97 -13.54 -21.02
N GLU A 423 -11.99 -14.43 -21.02
CA GLU A 423 -11.68 -15.30 -22.18
C GLU A 423 -12.87 -16.19 -22.53
N LEU A 424 -13.57 -16.75 -21.53
CA LEU A 424 -14.80 -17.52 -21.76
C LEU A 424 -15.94 -16.65 -22.27
N GLN A 425 -16.08 -15.43 -21.75
CA GLN A 425 -17.10 -14.50 -22.22
C GLN A 425 -16.87 -14.08 -23.68
N SER A 426 -15.61 -13.81 -24.06
CA SER A 426 -15.26 -13.41 -25.44
C SER A 426 -15.37 -14.55 -26.44
N ASN A 427 -15.00 -15.77 -26.04
CA ASN A 427 -14.94 -16.90 -26.97
C ASN A 427 -16.31 -17.53 -27.25
N ALA A 428 -17.32 -17.26 -26.41
CA ALA A 428 -18.52 -18.09 -26.41
C ALA A 428 -19.76 -17.48 -27.09
N ASN A 429 -19.79 -16.19 -27.48
CA ASN A 429 -21.01 -15.52 -27.99
C ASN A 429 -22.28 -15.86 -27.16
N MET A 430 -22.11 -16.10 -25.86
CA MET A 430 -23.18 -16.59 -24.98
C MET A 430 -24.01 -15.43 -24.47
N ASP A 431 -25.32 -15.64 -24.33
CA ASP A 431 -26.14 -14.74 -23.53
C ASP A 431 -25.73 -14.80 -22.05
N LEU A 432 -26.16 -13.78 -21.29
CA LEU A 432 -25.78 -13.65 -19.88
C LEU A 432 -26.21 -14.86 -19.04
N GLU A 433 -27.40 -15.43 -19.27
CA GLU A 433 -27.87 -16.57 -18.47
C GLU A 433 -27.05 -17.83 -18.70
N SER A 434 -26.71 -18.10 -19.96
CA SER A 434 -25.86 -19.24 -20.33
C SER A 434 -24.47 -19.05 -19.74
N PHE A 435 -23.91 -17.84 -19.82
CA PHE A 435 -22.62 -17.52 -19.21
C PHE A 435 -22.62 -17.77 -17.68
N LEU A 436 -23.62 -17.25 -16.96
CA LEU A 436 -23.72 -17.41 -15.51
C LEU A 436 -23.85 -18.87 -15.07
N LYS A 437 -24.54 -19.70 -15.86
CA LYS A 437 -24.62 -21.16 -15.65
C LYS A 437 -23.27 -21.83 -15.93
N THR A 438 -22.60 -21.47 -17.01
CA THR A 438 -21.31 -22.06 -17.40
C THR A 438 -20.21 -21.78 -16.38
N ILE A 439 -20.20 -20.60 -15.76
CA ILE A 439 -19.26 -20.29 -14.67
C ILE A 439 -19.70 -20.89 -13.32
N GLU A 440 -20.92 -21.43 -13.22
CA GLU A 440 -21.52 -21.90 -11.96
C GLU A 440 -21.55 -20.80 -10.87
N LEU A 441 -22.09 -19.62 -11.19
CA LEU A 441 -22.17 -18.53 -10.22
C LEU A 441 -23.05 -18.93 -9.01
N ARG A 442 -22.50 -18.78 -7.81
CA ARG A 442 -23.15 -19.03 -6.52
C ARG A 442 -23.16 -17.73 -5.72
N VAL A 443 -24.32 -17.40 -5.13
CA VAL A 443 -24.50 -16.22 -4.28
C VAL A 443 -24.97 -16.69 -2.90
N SER A 444 -24.24 -16.31 -1.85
CA SER A 444 -24.67 -16.47 -0.46
C SER A 444 -25.15 -15.12 0.07
N VAL A 445 -26.20 -15.14 0.88
CA VAL A 445 -26.72 -13.96 1.58
C VAL A 445 -26.90 -14.36 3.03
N GLU A 446 -26.24 -13.62 3.92
CA GLU A 446 -26.19 -13.93 5.35
C GLU A 446 -26.27 -12.65 6.20
N GLU A 447 -26.78 -12.75 7.42
CA GLU A 447 -26.81 -11.62 8.36
C GLU A 447 -25.37 -11.24 8.76
N LEU A 448 -25.16 -9.95 9.03
CA LEU A 448 -23.84 -9.44 9.44
C LEU A 448 -23.36 -10.12 10.73
N SER A 449 -22.10 -10.56 10.75
CA SER A 449 -21.44 -11.14 11.93
C SER A 449 -20.22 -10.31 12.31
N GLU A 450 -19.66 -10.55 13.51
CA GLU A 450 -18.40 -9.90 13.93
C GLU A 450 -17.26 -10.13 12.93
N ARG A 451 -17.23 -11.31 12.29
CA ARG A 451 -16.22 -11.66 11.29
C ARG A 451 -16.34 -10.85 10.00
N THR A 452 -17.55 -10.40 9.66
CA THR A 452 -17.83 -9.70 8.39
C THR A 452 -17.99 -8.20 8.56
N LEU A 453 -18.00 -7.70 9.81
CA LEU A 453 -18.18 -6.29 10.16
C LEU A 453 -17.12 -5.38 9.52
N ALA A 454 -15.84 -5.71 9.68
CA ALA A 454 -14.75 -4.92 9.12
C ALA A 454 -14.86 -4.78 7.59
N ARG A 455 -15.21 -5.89 6.91
CA ARG A 455 -15.41 -5.89 5.46
C ARG A 455 -16.63 -5.09 5.05
N ALA A 456 -17.74 -5.20 5.77
CA ALA A 456 -18.95 -4.43 5.49
C ALA A 456 -18.68 -2.92 5.59
N ALA A 457 -18.02 -2.47 6.66
CA ALA A 457 -17.60 -1.07 6.82
C ALA A 457 -16.69 -0.62 5.66
N GLN A 458 -15.68 -1.42 5.32
CA GLN A 458 -14.77 -1.14 4.21
C GLN A 458 -15.48 -1.02 2.85
N LEU A 459 -16.50 -1.86 2.59
CA LEU A 459 -17.30 -1.76 1.38
C LEU A 459 -18.07 -0.44 1.31
N THR A 460 -18.58 0.07 2.44
CA THR A 460 -19.19 1.39 2.48
C THR A 460 -18.18 2.47 2.10
N GLN A 461 -16.91 2.35 2.47
CA GLN A 461 -15.88 3.36 2.14
C GLN A 461 -15.42 3.31 0.67
N LYS A 462 -15.29 2.10 0.11
CA LYS A 462 -14.67 1.90 -1.22
C LYS A 462 -15.67 1.91 -2.39
N THR A 463 -16.95 1.61 -2.14
CA THR A 463 -17.93 1.40 -3.21
C THR A 463 -18.60 2.71 -3.63
N ASN A 464 -18.35 3.13 -4.87
CA ASN A 464 -18.88 4.38 -5.43
C ASN A 464 -19.82 4.20 -6.62
N GLN A 465 -19.66 3.13 -7.41
CA GLN A 465 -20.41 2.94 -8.67
C GLN A 465 -21.81 2.37 -8.44
N PHE A 466 -21.94 1.42 -7.52
CA PHE A 466 -23.23 0.86 -7.14
C PHE A 466 -23.41 0.97 -5.63
N ASN A 467 -23.73 2.18 -5.22
CA ASN A 467 -24.15 2.50 -3.86
C ASN A 467 -25.33 3.47 -3.96
N LEU A 468 -26.50 3.05 -3.48
CA LEU A 468 -27.74 3.81 -3.68
C LEU A 468 -27.74 5.13 -2.92
N THR A 469 -27.13 5.21 -1.74
CA THR A 469 -27.17 6.42 -0.90
C THR A 469 -25.81 7.09 -0.72
N THR A 470 -24.70 6.40 -1.04
CA THR A 470 -23.32 6.83 -0.80
C THR A 470 -22.96 7.11 0.66
N ARG A 471 -23.82 6.69 1.61
CA ARG A 471 -23.55 6.75 3.04
C ARG A 471 -22.30 5.92 3.38
N ARG A 472 -21.48 6.44 4.30
CA ARG A 472 -20.17 5.92 4.69
C ARG A 472 -20.19 5.64 6.18
N TYR A 473 -19.83 4.42 6.57
CA TYR A 473 -19.78 3.99 7.96
C TYR A 473 -18.41 3.43 8.29
N ARG A 474 -17.90 3.78 9.46
CA ARG A 474 -16.74 3.16 10.08
C ARG A 474 -17.20 1.92 10.86
N GLU A 475 -16.25 1.07 11.21
CA GLU A 475 -16.53 -0.13 12.01
C GLU A 475 -17.21 0.21 13.34
N GLU A 476 -16.83 1.33 13.95
CA GLU A 476 -17.39 1.86 15.20
C GLU A 476 -18.87 2.30 15.11
N ASP A 477 -19.35 2.66 13.91
CA ASP A 477 -20.74 3.15 13.71
C ASP A 477 -21.77 2.00 13.70
N ILE A 478 -21.37 0.84 13.16
CA ILE A 478 -22.24 -0.30 12.85
C ILE A 478 -22.90 -0.90 14.11
N PRO A 479 -22.17 -1.17 15.21
CA PRO A 479 -22.77 -1.72 16.44
C PRO A 479 -23.89 -0.84 17.01
N GLY A 480 -23.77 0.48 16.88
CA GLY A 480 -24.79 1.43 17.33
C GLY A 480 -26.09 1.32 16.54
N MET A 481 -26.01 1.05 15.23
CA MET A 481 -27.19 0.86 14.38
C MET A 481 -27.91 -0.45 14.69
N LEU A 482 -27.16 -1.55 14.90
CA LEU A 482 -27.74 -2.84 15.32
C LEU A 482 -28.52 -2.70 16.63
N LYS A 483 -27.98 -1.96 17.61
CA LYS A 483 -28.67 -1.67 18.89
C LYS A 483 -29.97 -0.88 18.72
N ARG A 484 -30.08 -0.05 17.68
CA ARG A 484 -31.31 0.69 17.33
C ARG A 484 -32.32 -0.14 16.54
N GLY A 485 -32.08 -1.45 16.40
CA GLY A 485 -32.98 -2.38 15.70
C GLY A 485 -32.75 -2.49 14.20
N ALA A 486 -31.66 -1.90 13.66
CA ALA A 486 -31.30 -2.13 12.27
C ALA A 486 -30.90 -3.60 12.04
N ARG A 487 -31.23 -4.10 10.85
CA ARG A 487 -30.80 -5.40 10.35
C ARG A 487 -29.84 -5.21 9.19
N MET A 488 -28.88 -6.10 9.08
CA MET A 488 -27.79 -5.94 8.12
C MET A 488 -27.45 -7.28 7.49
N TRP A 489 -27.19 -7.27 6.19
CA TRP A 489 -26.82 -8.45 5.42
C TRP A 489 -25.59 -8.19 4.59
N VAL A 490 -24.81 -9.24 4.39
CA VAL A 490 -23.70 -9.28 3.45
C VAL A 490 -24.00 -10.30 2.35
N ALA A 491 -23.51 -10.02 1.13
CA ALA A 491 -23.58 -10.96 0.02
C ALA A 491 -22.19 -11.46 -0.34
N GLY A 492 -21.99 -12.78 -0.26
CA GLY A 492 -20.83 -13.49 -0.78
C GLY A 492 -21.12 -14.00 -2.19
N VAL A 493 -20.12 -13.96 -3.07
CA VAL A 493 -20.27 -14.45 -4.45
C VAL A 493 -19.07 -15.29 -4.82
N ALA A 494 -19.30 -16.46 -5.40
CA ALA A 494 -18.25 -17.36 -5.89
C ALA A 494 -18.66 -17.99 -7.23
N ASP A 495 -17.70 -18.48 -7.99
CA ASP A 495 -17.93 -19.28 -9.20
C ASP A 495 -16.86 -20.38 -9.34
N LYS A 496 -16.90 -21.16 -10.43
CA LYS A 496 -15.95 -22.28 -10.63
C LYS A 496 -14.49 -21.85 -10.79
N PHE A 497 -14.23 -20.57 -11.05
CA PHE A 497 -12.87 -20.03 -11.19
C PHE A 497 -12.35 -19.45 -9.87
N GLY A 498 -13.24 -19.10 -8.94
CA GLY A 498 -12.83 -18.63 -7.61
C GLY A 498 -13.89 -17.82 -6.88
N ASP A 499 -13.54 -17.41 -5.67
CA ASP A 499 -14.38 -16.59 -4.79
C ASP A 499 -14.17 -15.09 -5.06
N TYR A 500 -15.26 -14.33 -5.17
CA TYR A 500 -15.22 -12.86 -5.25
C TYR A 500 -15.18 -12.21 -3.86
N GLY A 501 -15.41 -13.00 -2.81
CA GLY A 501 -15.54 -12.62 -1.42
C GLY A 501 -16.88 -11.96 -1.12
N ILE A 502 -16.92 -11.23 0.00
CA ILE A 502 -18.06 -10.38 0.34
C ILE A 502 -18.05 -9.17 -0.59
N THR A 503 -19.08 -9.10 -1.42
CA THR A 503 -19.22 -8.10 -2.49
C THR A 503 -20.47 -7.25 -2.35
N GLY A 504 -21.44 -7.62 -1.52
CA GLY A 504 -22.63 -6.81 -1.23
C GLY A 504 -22.77 -6.50 0.25
N PHE A 505 -23.35 -5.34 0.56
CA PHE A 505 -23.75 -4.98 1.91
C PHE A 505 -25.05 -4.18 1.89
N ALA A 506 -25.94 -4.50 2.82
CA ALA A 506 -27.21 -3.80 3.00
C ALA A 506 -27.47 -3.51 4.48
N ILE A 507 -27.95 -2.31 4.76
CA ILE A 507 -28.46 -1.90 6.07
C ILE A 507 -29.93 -1.54 5.91
N VAL A 508 -30.77 -2.14 6.74
CA VAL A 508 -32.20 -1.89 6.79
C VAL A 508 -32.59 -1.47 8.20
N ALA A 509 -33.10 -0.26 8.36
CA ALA A 509 -33.53 0.30 9.63
C ALA A 509 -35.05 0.21 9.81
N PRO A 510 -35.56 0.05 11.03
CA PRO A 510 -37.00 0.09 11.29
C PRO A 510 -37.56 1.51 11.09
N ARG A 511 -38.79 1.60 10.55
CA ARG A 511 -39.55 2.86 10.38
C ARG A 511 -40.94 2.68 11.01
N GLU A 512 -41.66 3.77 11.27
CA GLU A 512 -43.01 3.71 11.88
C GLU A 512 -43.98 2.78 11.13
N LYS A 513 -43.84 2.68 9.80
CA LYS A 513 -44.66 1.80 8.94
C LYS A 513 -43.80 0.90 8.05
N GLY A 514 -43.03 0.00 8.68
CA GLY A 514 -42.24 -1.02 7.99
C GLY A 514 -40.73 -0.76 8.09
N TRP A 515 -40.05 -0.75 6.96
CA TRP A 515 -38.58 -0.74 6.91
C TRP A 515 -38.03 0.33 5.97
N GLU A 516 -36.83 0.81 6.26
CA GLU A 516 -36.04 1.69 5.40
C GLU A 516 -34.73 1.00 5.00
N ILE A 517 -34.44 0.95 3.71
CA ILE A 517 -33.12 0.57 3.20
C ILE A 517 -32.22 1.82 3.31
N ASP A 518 -31.44 1.87 4.38
CA ASP A 518 -30.47 2.93 4.65
C ASP A 518 -29.30 2.89 3.65
N THR A 519 -28.79 1.69 3.43
CA THR A 519 -27.65 1.43 2.56
C THR A 519 -27.88 0.16 1.78
N PHE A 520 -27.62 0.21 0.48
CA PHE A 520 -27.53 -0.96 -0.38
C PHE A 520 -26.43 -0.71 -1.40
N LEU A 521 -25.43 -1.57 -1.39
CA LEU A 521 -24.28 -1.44 -2.26
C LEU A 521 -23.77 -2.80 -2.72
N LEU A 522 -23.16 -2.80 -3.90
CA LEU A 522 -22.44 -3.94 -4.45
C LEU A 522 -21.13 -3.48 -5.07
N SER A 523 -20.09 -4.29 -4.89
CA SER A 523 -18.81 -4.15 -5.55
C SER A 523 -18.97 -4.26 -7.06
N CYS A 524 -18.21 -3.46 -7.81
CA CYS A 524 -18.24 -3.44 -9.27
C CYS A 524 -17.92 -4.79 -9.93
N ARG A 525 -17.25 -5.72 -9.21
CA ARG A 525 -16.84 -7.04 -9.73
C ARG A 525 -18.01 -7.99 -10.01
N VAL A 526 -19.17 -7.75 -9.40
CA VAL A 526 -20.35 -8.64 -9.49
C VAL A 526 -21.55 -7.95 -10.13
N LEU A 527 -21.43 -6.67 -10.51
CA LEU A 527 -22.51 -5.93 -11.15
C LEU A 527 -22.86 -6.48 -12.52
N GLY A 528 -24.15 -6.46 -12.87
CA GLY A 528 -24.64 -6.99 -14.13
C GLY A 528 -24.68 -8.51 -14.20
N LYS A 529 -24.39 -9.21 -13.09
CA LYS A 529 -24.48 -10.69 -12.97
C LYS A 529 -25.77 -11.13 -12.27
N LYS A 530 -26.78 -10.26 -12.19
CA LYS A 530 -28.04 -10.45 -11.44
C LYS A 530 -27.87 -10.66 -9.92
N VAL A 531 -26.66 -10.41 -9.37
CA VAL A 531 -26.38 -10.54 -7.93
C VAL A 531 -27.13 -9.48 -7.16
N GLU A 532 -27.15 -8.25 -7.67
CA GLU A 532 -27.88 -7.12 -7.12
C GLU A 532 -29.37 -7.43 -6.94
N GLU A 533 -29.98 -8.06 -7.94
CA GLU A 533 -31.40 -8.43 -7.94
C GLU A 533 -31.68 -9.55 -6.93
N HIS A 534 -30.85 -10.59 -6.94
CA HIS A 534 -31.00 -11.73 -6.04
C HIS A 534 -30.80 -11.32 -4.58
N PHE A 535 -29.80 -10.48 -4.31
CA PHE A 535 -29.51 -10.00 -2.97
C PHE A 535 -30.67 -9.19 -2.38
N LEU A 536 -31.22 -8.24 -3.14
CA LEU A 536 -32.38 -7.48 -2.67
C LEU A 536 -33.61 -8.37 -2.48
N LYS A 537 -33.92 -9.26 -3.44
CA LYS A 537 -35.05 -10.19 -3.33
C LYS A 537 -34.97 -11.06 -2.07
N LYS A 538 -33.78 -11.56 -1.73
CA LYS A 538 -33.55 -12.36 -0.53
C LYS A 538 -33.80 -11.55 0.75
N ILE A 539 -33.29 -10.31 0.83
CA ILE A 539 -33.56 -9.41 1.96
C ILE A 539 -35.07 -9.15 2.10
N LEU A 540 -35.75 -8.81 1.01
CA LEU A 540 -37.20 -8.52 1.02
C LEU A 540 -38.02 -9.73 1.47
N SER A 541 -37.65 -10.94 1.02
CA SER A 541 -38.30 -12.19 1.45
C SER A 541 -38.17 -12.40 2.96
N GLU A 542 -36.97 -12.21 3.52
CA GLU A 542 -36.74 -12.36 4.96
C GLU A 542 -37.44 -11.29 5.79
N LEU A 543 -37.51 -10.05 5.29
CA LEU A 543 -38.27 -8.98 5.93
C LEU A 543 -39.77 -9.30 5.97
N LYS A 544 -40.32 -9.84 4.88
CA LYS A 544 -41.73 -10.26 4.78
C LYS A 544 -42.05 -11.40 5.74
N GLU A 545 -41.19 -12.42 5.79
CA GLU A 545 -41.36 -13.55 6.72
C GLU A 545 -41.35 -13.12 8.19
N LYS A 546 -40.48 -12.17 8.55
CA LYS A 546 -40.33 -11.71 9.95
C LYS A 546 -41.37 -10.68 10.39
N SER A 547 -41.87 -9.85 9.48
CA SER A 547 -42.65 -8.64 9.82
C SER A 547 -44.09 -8.65 9.31
N GLY A 548 -44.45 -9.60 8.43
CA GLY A 548 -45.75 -9.64 7.78
C GLY A 548 -45.90 -8.57 6.69
N GLU A 549 -47.15 -8.14 6.46
CA GLU A 549 -47.47 -7.07 5.51
C GLU A 549 -46.91 -5.72 6.00
N GLY A 550 -46.21 -5.00 5.12
CA GLY A 550 -45.58 -3.73 5.46
C GLY A 550 -45.02 -3.02 4.23
N THR A 551 -44.45 -1.83 4.42
CA THR A 551 -43.80 -1.09 3.33
C THR A 551 -42.29 -1.03 3.53
N VAL A 552 -41.54 -1.19 2.44
CA VAL A 552 -40.10 -0.96 2.41
C VAL A 552 -39.86 0.32 1.63
N THR A 553 -39.22 1.29 2.28
CA THR A 553 -38.77 2.53 1.67
C THR A 553 -37.29 2.40 1.31
N GLY A 554 -36.91 2.78 0.11
CA GLY A 554 -35.52 2.90 -0.33
C GLY A 554 -35.20 4.33 -0.78
N PHE A 555 -33.92 4.69 -0.71
CA PHE A 555 -33.44 6.01 -1.13
C PHE A 555 -32.34 5.89 -2.18
N PHE A 556 -32.44 6.69 -3.23
CA PHE A 556 -31.35 6.91 -4.17
C PHE A 556 -30.87 8.36 -4.05
N ILE A 557 -29.61 8.55 -3.65
CA ILE A 557 -28.95 9.86 -3.55
C ILE A 557 -27.94 9.97 -4.67
N LYS A 558 -28.19 10.86 -5.63
CA LYS A 558 -27.36 11.02 -6.82
C LYS A 558 -25.96 11.52 -6.46
N SER A 559 -24.95 10.89 -7.02
CA SER A 559 -23.55 11.33 -7.04
C SER A 559 -23.02 11.30 -8.48
N GLU A 560 -21.78 11.79 -8.68
CA GLU A 560 -21.12 11.73 -9.98
C GLU A 560 -20.88 10.30 -10.48
N LYS A 561 -20.74 9.33 -9.55
CA LYS A 561 -20.25 7.97 -9.86
C LYS A 561 -21.31 6.87 -9.77
N ASN A 562 -22.42 7.09 -9.05
CA ASN A 562 -23.42 6.04 -8.80
C ASN A 562 -24.55 5.95 -9.84
N THR A 563 -24.31 6.47 -11.05
CA THR A 563 -25.29 6.46 -12.15
C THR A 563 -25.75 5.06 -12.55
N VAL A 564 -24.89 4.05 -12.38
CA VAL A 564 -25.19 2.63 -12.67
C VAL A 564 -26.35 2.10 -11.82
N ALA A 565 -26.57 2.64 -10.63
CA ALA A 565 -27.59 2.16 -9.70
C ALA A 565 -28.94 2.90 -9.80
N LYS A 566 -29.03 3.93 -10.65
CA LYS A 566 -30.17 4.86 -10.72
C LYS A 566 -31.51 4.15 -10.93
N ASP A 567 -31.57 3.22 -11.87
CA ASP A 567 -32.82 2.56 -12.27
C ASP A 567 -33.06 1.25 -11.50
N PHE A 568 -32.25 0.96 -10.47
CA PHE A 568 -32.27 -0.33 -9.78
C PHE A 568 -33.58 -0.57 -9.01
N TYR A 569 -34.07 0.44 -8.28
CA TYR A 569 -35.32 0.32 -7.52
C TYR A 569 -36.53 0.07 -8.43
N GLU A 570 -36.61 0.78 -9.56
CA GLU A 570 -37.67 0.59 -10.55
C GLU A 570 -37.66 -0.83 -11.11
N LYS A 571 -36.49 -1.36 -11.49
CA LYS A 571 -36.32 -2.75 -11.95
C LYS A 571 -36.76 -3.78 -10.91
N MET A 572 -36.59 -3.46 -9.62
CA MET A 572 -37.00 -4.31 -8.51
C MET A 572 -38.47 -4.13 -8.10
N GLY A 573 -39.24 -3.32 -8.84
CA GLY A 573 -40.68 -3.14 -8.65
C GLY A 573 -41.06 -2.09 -7.60
N PHE A 574 -40.10 -1.31 -7.10
CA PHE A 574 -40.42 -0.16 -6.25
C PHE A 574 -41.06 0.95 -7.08
N LYS A 575 -42.00 1.67 -6.49
CA LYS A 575 -42.63 2.84 -7.09
C LYS A 575 -42.01 4.11 -6.53
N LYS A 576 -41.60 5.01 -7.41
CA LYS A 576 -41.08 6.33 -7.03
C LYS A 576 -42.19 7.14 -6.36
N ARG A 577 -41.94 7.60 -5.14
CA ARG A 577 -42.88 8.39 -4.34
C ARG A 577 -42.58 9.88 -4.42
N SER A 578 -41.31 10.26 -4.36
CA SER A 578 -40.88 11.66 -4.37
C SER A 578 -39.46 11.81 -4.94
N SER A 579 -39.10 13.04 -5.34
CA SER A 579 -37.77 13.40 -5.82
C SER A 579 -37.48 14.85 -5.41
N HIS A 580 -36.45 15.07 -4.59
CA HIS A 580 -36.07 16.40 -4.14
C HIS A 580 -34.55 16.51 -3.99
N GLU A 581 -33.95 17.59 -4.50
CA GLU A 581 -32.51 17.92 -4.34
C GLU A 581 -31.55 16.75 -4.63
N GLY A 582 -31.83 15.96 -5.68
CA GLY A 582 -30.98 14.83 -6.06
C GLY A 582 -31.19 13.55 -5.23
N THR A 583 -32.15 13.55 -4.30
CA THR A 583 -32.60 12.37 -3.55
C THR A 583 -33.96 11.89 -4.07
N GLU A 584 -34.09 10.59 -4.30
CA GLU A 584 -35.32 9.93 -4.75
C GLU A 584 -35.79 8.93 -3.70
N GLU A 585 -37.07 9.00 -3.33
CA GLU A 585 -37.71 8.04 -2.42
C GLU A 585 -38.52 7.03 -3.21
N TRP A 586 -38.30 5.75 -2.91
CA TRP A 586 -38.88 4.60 -3.58
C TRP A 586 -39.60 3.72 -2.57
N VAL A 587 -40.79 3.22 -2.90
CA VAL A 587 -41.61 2.41 -1.98
C VAL A 587 -42.06 1.11 -2.63
N LEU A 588 -41.95 0.02 -1.88
CA LEU A 588 -42.48 -1.30 -2.23
C LEU A 588 -43.37 -1.81 -1.08
N ASN A 589 -44.51 -2.39 -1.43
CA ASN A 589 -45.35 -3.11 -0.47
C ASN A 589 -44.91 -4.58 -0.46
N LEU A 590 -44.63 -5.13 0.72
CA LEU A 590 -44.13 -6.50 0.92
C LEU A 590 -45.20 -7.56 0.68
#